data_AF-A0A3N5CCL3-F1
#
_entry.id   AF-A0A3N5CCL3-F1
#
_cell.length_a   1.000
_cell.length_b   1.000
_cell.length_c   1.000
_cell.angle_alpha   90.00
_cell.angle_beta   90.00
_cell.angle_gamma   90.00
#
_symmetry.space_group_name_H-M   'P 1'
#
loop_
_entity.id
_entity.type
_entity.pdbx_description
1 polymer ?
#
loop_
_entity_poly.entity_id
_entity_poly.type
_entity_poly.pdbx_seq_one_letter_code
_entity_poly.pdbx_strand_id
1 'polypeptide(L)'
;MPMNTNFEQLRKQELELRKLLEELDTLPQTPQIELQKQKIQTYIDKITPSILSGFNQKFKEITEKLPNEFEKEKPTPTKEPQNTPTPCKDLVVTTPKDKTYTTYHNNANKVNLGKLSEREANLLFAIFQRLKDQGNTLIRFEPQDLKRMIMVKSNLTNRQLLQVLKNLLDNISGANFWIIREHVENGEVYEDHTSYMLFKQFEIRIHKPTQTIEYLDVQLNDSYQYLLNNLGMGGQYTSFKLLEFQRVRGKYAKMLYRLLKQYKSTGILSVEWSQFRELLDIPKDYKMENIDQKVLTPSLRELHKIYPF
;
A
#
# COMPACT_ATOMS: atom_id res chain seq x y z
N MET A 1 16.75 -8.10 31.84
CA MET A 1 15.32 -8.47 31.66
C MET A 1 15.26 -9.97 31.36
N PRO A 2 14.46 -10.76 32.10
CA PRO A 2 14.38 -12.19 31.91
C PRO A 2 13.80 -12.49 30.53
N MET A 3 14.35 -13.50 29.86
CA MET A 3 14.00 -13.87 28.49
C MET A 3 12.50 -14.12 28.30
N ASN A 4 12.03 -13.69 27.12
CA ASN A 4 10.76 -13.99 26.48
C ASN A 4 10.67 -15.49 26.05
N THR A 5 10.97 -16.40 26.97
CA THR A 5 11.07 -17.86 26.75
C THR A 5 9.72 -18.49 26.38
N ASN A 6 8.61 -17.86 26.82
CA ASN A 6 7.25 -18.34 26.60
C ASN A 6 6.80 -18.18 25.13
N PHE A 7 7.15 -17.06 24.46
CA PHE A 7 6.72 -16.81 23.08
C PHE A 7 7.32 -17.79 22.06
N GLU A 8 8.65 -18.00 22.09
CA GLU A 8 9.29 -18.91 21.13
C GLU A 8 8.82 -20.36 21.33
N GLN A 9 8.55 -20.75 22.58
CA GLN A 9 8.00 -22.06 22.90
C GLN A 9 6.58 -22.22 22.35
N LEU A 10 5.70 -21.24 22.56
CA LEU A 10 4.33 -21.25 22.03
C LEU A 10 4.30 -21.23 20.50
N ARG A 11 5.18 -20.45 19.85
CA ARG A 11 5.31 -20.42 18.38
C ARG A 11 5.77 -21.76 17.82
N LYS A 12 6.74 -22.41 18.47
CA LYS A 12 7.20 -23.75 18.07
C LYS A 12 6.07 -24.78 18.22
N GLN A 13 5.31 -24.71 19.31
CA GLN A 13 4.15 -25.56 19.53
C GLN A 13 3.05 -25.35 18.48
N GLU A 14 2.75 -24.10 18.11
CA GLU A 14 1.78 -23.81 17.04
C GLU A 14 2.22 -24.39 15.69
N LEU A 15 3.50 -24.27 15.35
CA LEU A 15 4.05 -24.82 14.10
C LEU A 15 3.96 -26.35 14.05
N GLU A 16 4.25 -27.03 15.16
CA GLU A 16 4.12 -28.48 15.27
C GLU A 16 2.66 -28.94 15.14
N LEU A 17 1.71 -28.22 15.74
CA LEU A 17 0.27 -28.51 15.63
C LEU A 17 -0.26 -28.31 14.20
N ARG A 18 0.22 -27.28 13.49
CA ARG A 18 -0.14 -27.05 12.08
C ARG A 18 0.39 -28.15 11.17
N LYS A 19 1.61 -28.64 11.40
CA LYS A 19 2.16 -29.80 10.68
C LYS A 19 1.32 -31.06 10.93
N LEU A 20 0.89 -31.28 12.17
CA LEU A 20 0.00 -32.41 12.50
C LEU A 20 -1.36 -32.30 11.78
N LEU A 21 -1.92 -31.09 11.60
CA LEU A 21 -3.12 -30.91 10.78
C LEU A 21 -2.88 -31.29 9.31
N GLU A 22 -1.76 -30.84 8.73
CA GLU A 22 -1.38 -31.18 7.35
C GLU A 22 -1.18 -32.70 7.18
N GLU A 23 -0.58 -33.38 8.16
CA GLU A 23 -0.45 -34.84 8.15
C GLU A 23 -1.82 -35.53 8.22
N LEU A 24 -2.73 -35.05 9.09
CA LEU A 24 -4.09 -35.58 9.20
C LEU A 24 -4.94 -35.35 7.93
N ASP A 25 -4.64 -34.31 7.15
CA ASP A 25 -5.29 -34.06 5.85
C ASP A 25 -4.93 -35.12 4.80
N THR A 26 -3.78 -35.79 4.95
CA THR A 26 -3.35 -36.86 4.02
C THR A 26 -3.99 -38.23 4.32
N LEU A 27 -4.62 -38.39 5.49
CA LEU A 27 -5.23 -39.65 5.91
C LEU A 27 -6.68 -39.78 5.40
N PRO A 28 -7.23 -41.01 5.30
CA PRO A 28 -8.63 -41.23 4.96
C PRO A 28 -9.55 -40.52 5.97
N GLN A 29 -10.44 -39.64 5.51
CA GLN A 29 -11.26 -38.81 6.40
C GLN A 29 -12.35 -39.65 7.09
N THR A 30 -12.07 -40.04 8.33
CA THR A 30 -13.01 -40.75 9.22
C THR A 30 -13.53 -39.80 10.31
N PRO A 31 -14.69 -40.09 10.95
CA PRO A 31 -15.21 -39.27 12.05
C PRO A 31 -14.21 -39.07 13.20
N GLN A 32 -13.32 -40.05 13.42
CA GLN A 32 -12.27 -39.95 14.43
C GLN A 32 -11.17 -38.98 14.04
N ILE A 33 -10.79 -38.93 12.76
CA ILE A 33 -9.81 -37.98 12.22
C ILE A 33 -10.38 -36.56 12.26
N GLU A 34 -11.65 -36.35 11.87
CA GLU A 34 -12.28 -35.04 11.98
C GLU A 34 -12.34 -34.52 13.42
N LEU A 35 -12.67 -35.40 14.38
CA LEU A 35 -12.67 -35.06 15.80
C LEU A 35 -11.26 -34.67 16.30
N GLN A 36 -10.20 -35.34 15.82
CA GLN A 36 -8.82 -34.97 16.17
C GLN A 36 -8.41 -33.63 15.57
N LYS A 37 -8.76 -33.36 14.30
CA LYS A 37 -8.52 -32.07 13.65
C LYS A 37 -9.20 -30.92 14.41
N GLN A 38 -10.45 -31.11 14.83
CA GLN A 38 -11.19 -30.10 15.59
C GLN A 38 -10.54 -29.80 16.96
N LYS A 39 -10.02 -30.84 17.65
CA LYS A 39 -9.28 -30.67 18.92
C LYS A 39 -7.97 -29.91 18.73
N ILE A 40 -7.20 -30.24 17.69
CA ILE A 40 -5.96 -29.55 17.36
C ILE A 40 -6.25 -28.09 17.01
N GLN A 41 -7.27 -27.83 16.19
CA GLN A 41 -7.67 -26.47 15.82
C GLN A 41 -8.08 -25.64 17.04
N THR A 42 -8.85 -26.22 17.96
CA THR A 42 -9.24 -25.56 19.22
C THR A 42 -8.03 -25.17 20.06
N TYR A 43 -6.99 -26.01 20.07
CA TYR A 43 -5.75 -25.71 20.79
C TYR A 43 -4.95 -24.59 20.12
N ILE A 44 -4.87 -24.60 18.78
CA ILE A 44 -4.26 -23.51 17.99
C ILE A 44 -4.97 -22.19 18.31
N ASP A 45 -6.30 -22.15 18.21
CA ASP A 45 -7.10 -20.94 18.46
C ASP A 45 -6.90 -20.39 19.88
N LYS A 46 -6.61 -21.25 20.86
CA LYS A 46 -6.33 -20.87 22.24
C LYS A 46 -4.94 -20.22 22.42
N ILE A 47 -3.94 -20.65 21.65
CA ILE A 47 -2.55 -20.15 21.79
C ILE A 47 -2.24 -18.99 20.82
N THR A 48 -2.94 -18.87 19.70
CA THR A 48 -2.73 -17.81 18.70
C THR A 48 -2.79 -16.40 19.30
N PRO A 49 -3.73 -16.03 20.19
CA PRO A 49 -3.76 -14.69 20.79
C PRO A 49 -2.50 -14.36 21.60
N SER A 50 -1.96 -15.34 22.34
CA SER A 50 -0.73 -15.17 23.12
C SER A 50 0.51 -15.03 22.23
N ILE A 51 0.54 -15.73 21.09
CA ILE A 51 1.59 -15.59 20.09
C ILE A 51 1.51 -14.20 19.42
N LEU A 52 0.32 -13.73 19.05
CA LEU A 52 0.11 -12.38 18.53
C LEU A 52 0.55 -11.30 19.53
N SER A 53 0.20 -11.46 20.80
CA SER A 53 0.63 -10.57 21.87
C SER A 53 2.15 -10.56 22.04
N GLY A 54 2.80 -11.73 22.08
CA GLY A 54 4.26 -11.83 22.18
C GLY A 54 4.98 -11.29 20.95
N PHE A 55 4.38 -11.41 19.75
CA PHE A 55 4.87 -10.80 18.52
C PHE A 55 4.82 -9.27 18.63
N ASN A 56 3.69 -8.71 19.07
CA ASN A 56 3.54 -7.26 19.28
C ASN A 56 4.53 -6.72 20.33
N GLN A 57 4.78 -7.48 21.39
CA GLN A 57 5.77 -7.11 22.41
C GLN A 57 7.20 -7.14 21.86
N LYS A 58 7.60 -8.19 21.12
CA LYS A 58 8.91 -8.22 20.45
C LYS A 58 9.05 -7.10 19.42
N PHE A 59 7.98 -6.80 18.68
CA PHE A 59 7.96 -5.69 17.73
C PHE A 59 8.18 -4.36 18.46
N LYS A 60 7.48 -4.14 19.58
CA LYS A 60 7.63 -2.96 20.45
C LYS A 60 9.06 -2.83 20.99
N GLU A 61 9.63 -3.92 21.52
CA GLU A 61 11.02 -3.95 22.02
C GLU A 61 12.06 -3.67 20.92
N ILE A 62 11.79 -4.08 19.68
CA ILE A 62 12.66 -3.76 18.52
C ILE A 62 12.52 -2.28 18.17
N THR A 63 11.29 -1.76 18.07
CA THR A 63 11.05 -0.34 17.76
C THR A 63 11.57 0.61 18.85
N GLU A 64 11.55 0.21 20.12
CA GLU A 64 12.11 1.01 21.23
C GLU A 64 13.65 0.95 21.30
N LYS A 65 14.29 -0.06 20.72
CA LYS A 65 15.75 -0.22 20.66
C LYS A 65 16.37 0.28 19.36
N LEU A 66 15.56 0.54 18.34
CA LEU A 66 15.98 1.33 17.20
C LEU A 66 16.26 2.75 17.71
N PRO A 67 17.46 3.33 17.55
CA PRO A 67 17.62 4.76 17.71
C PRO A 67 16.55 5.45 16.84
N ASN A 68 16.03 6.60 17.28
CA ASN A 68 15.14 7.44 16.49
C ASN A 68 15.81 7.81 15.16
N GLU A 69 15.78 6.92 14.17
CA GLU A 69 16.26 7.16 12.80
C GLU A 69 15.31 8.12 12.05
N PHE A 70 14.21 8.54 12.69
CA PHE A 70 13.47 9.73 12.24
C PHE A 70 14.23 11.04 12.50
N GLU A 71 15.30 11.01 13.31
CA GLU A 71 16.25 12.11 13.48
C GLU A 71 17.64 11.73 12.94
N LYS A 72 17.76 11.67 11.61
CA LYS A 72 18.94 12.13 10.84
C LYS A 72 18.83 11.62 9.41
N GLU A 73 17.96 12.28 8.66
CA GLU A 73 18.31 12.86 7.37
C GLU A 73 17.12 13.73 6.98
N LYS A 74 17.25 15.05 7.12
CA LYS A 74 16.63 15.89 6.09
C LYS A 74 17.16 15.31 4.78
N PRO A 75 16.33 14.86 3.83
CA PRO A 75 16.84 14.58 2.50
C PRO A 75 17.38 15.93 2.02
N THR A 76 18.70 16.10 2.12
CA THR A 76 19.37 17.24 1.50
C THR A 76 19.08 17.05 0.01
N PRO A 77 18.35 17.96 -0.65
CA PRO A 77 18.04 17.81 -2.05
C PRO A 77 19.38 17.67 -2.78
N THR A 78 19.65 16.50 -3.34
CA THR A 78 20.90 16.25 -4.08
C THR A 78 20.92 16.99 -5.43
N LYS A 79 19.86 17.75 -5.72
CA LYS A 79 19.66 18.55 -6.93
C LYS A 79 19.00 19.88 -6.56
N GLU A 80 19.47 20.96 -7.20
CA GLU A 80 18.78 22.26 -7.17
C GLU A 80 17.31 22.12 -7.58
N PRO A 81 16.39 22.96 -7.06
CA PRO A 81 14.98 22.96 -7.48
C PRO A 81 14.87 23.13 -8.99
N GLN A 82 14.56 22.04 -9.70
CA GLN A 82 14.33 22.10 -11.14
C GLN A 82 12.94 22.69 -11.39
N ASN A 83 12.90 23.99 -11.69
CA ASN A 83 11.68 24.67 -12.17
C ASN A 83 11.35 24.32 -13.63
N THR A 84 12.27 23.63 -14.33
CA THR A 84 12.04 23.15 -15.70
C THR A 84 11.57 21.70 -15.66
N PRO A 85 10.36 21.38 -16.13
CA PRO A 85 9.85 20.02 -16.14
C PRO A 85 10.69 19.09 -17.02
N THR A 86 11.02 17.90 -16.50
CA THR A 86 11.65 16.82 -17.26
C THR A 86 10.57 15.96 -17.92
N PRO A 87 10.58 15.77 -19.26
CA PRO A 87 9.61 14.89 -19.91
C PRO A 87 9.71 13.44 -19.41
N CYS A 88 8.56 12.78 -19.21
CA CYS A 88 8.50 11.41 -18.68
C CYS A 88 9.30 10.39 -19.51
N LYS A 89 9.42 10.62 -20.82
CA LYS A 89 10.18 9.78 -21.75
C LYS A 89 11.70 9.86 -21.53
N ASP A 90 12.18 10.96 -20.96
CA ASP A 90 13.60 11.26 -20.77
C ASP A 90 14.10 10.87 -19.36
N LEU A 91 13.22 10.31 -18.52
CA LEU A 91 13.58 9.84 -17.19
C LEU A 91 14.60 8.70 -17.26
N VAL A 92 15.69 8.87 -16.54
CA VAL A 92 16.69 7.82 -16.34
C VAL A 92 16.08 6.76 -15.43
N VAL A 93 15.86 5.57 -15.97
CA VAL A 93 15.38 4.45 -15.18
C VAL A 93 16.56 3.67 -14.63
N THR A 94 16.69 3.64 -13.31
CA THR A 94 17.80 3.02 -12.56
C THR A 94 17.90 1.52 -12.82
N THR A 95 16.78 0.79 -12.94
CA THR A 95 16.80 -0.64 -13.34
C THR A 95 15.66 -1.02 -14.30
N PRO A 96 15.81 -2.08 -15.12
CA PRO A 96 14.71 -2.62 -15.95
C PRO A 96 13.47 -3.03 -15.13
N LYS A 97 13.66 -3.41 -13.86
CA LYS A 97 12.56 -3.72 -12.93
C LYS A 97 11.70 -2.48 -12.64
N ASP A 98 12.27 -1.29 -12.60
CA ASP A 98 11.53 -0.04 -12.34
C ASP A 98 10.59 0.35 -13.49
N LYS A 99 10.79 -0.17 -14.70
CA LYS A 99 9.80 -0.03 -15.79
C LYS A 99 8.60 -0.97 -15.62
N THR A 100 8.72 -2.03 -14.82
CA THR A 100 7.75 -3.12 -14.75
C THR A 100 6.99 -3.15 -13.42
N TYR A 101 7.68 -2.84 -12.33
CA TYR A 101 7.15 -2.84 -10.97
C TYR A 101 6.88 -1.42 -10.50
N THR A 102 5.83 -1.23 -9.71
CA THR A 102 5.71 -0.05 -8.85
C THR A 102 6.15 -0.47 -7.45
N THR A 103 6.98 0.36 -6.81
CA THR A 103 7.57 0.06 -5.51
C THR A 103 7.55 1.32 -4.66
N TYR A 104 7.07 1.19 -3.43
CA TYR A 104 6.89 2.32 -2.51
C TYR A 104 6.92 1.86 -1.05
N HIS A 105 7.15 2.78 -0.13
CA HIS A 105 7.23 2.50 1.30
C HIS A 105 5.87 2.06 1.88
N ASN A 106 5.86 1.11 2.81
CA ASN A 106 4.62 0.55 3.38
C ASN A 106 3.73 1.60 4.08
N ASN A 107 4.27 2.76 4.47
CA ASN A 107 3.47 3.86 5.00
C ASN A 107 2.43 4.39 4.00
N ALA A 108 2.65 4.28 2.68
CA ALA A 108 1.62 4.61 1.70
C ALA A 108 0.39 3.68 1.78
N ASN A 109 0.55 2.47 2.34
CA ASN A 109 -0.56 1.55 2.61
C ASN A 109 -1.38 1.88 3.86
N LYS A 110 -0.88 2.78 4.73
CA LYS A 110 -1.62 3.28 5.90
C LYS A 110 -2.62 4.38 5.52
N VAL A 111 -2.49 4.95 4.32
CA VAL A 111 -3.36 6.02 3.83
C VAL A 111 -4.62 5.44 3.20
N ASN A 112 -5.78 6.05 3.52
CA ASN A 112 -7.05 5.74 2.89
C ASN A 112 -7.02 6.17 1.41
N LEU A 113 -6.94 5.20 0.52
CA LEU A 113 -7.05 5.39 -0.93
C LEU A 113 -8.32 4.74 -1.50
N GLY A 114 -9.28 4.34 -0.64
CA GLY A 114 -10.48 3.62 -1.02
C GLY A 114 -11.50 4.43 -1.84
N LYS A 115 -11.36 5.75 -1.85
CA LYS A 115 -12.13 6.67 -2.70
C LYS A 115 -11.70 6.62 -4.16
N LEU A 116 -10.47 6.18 -4.45
CA LEU A 116 -9.97 6.14 -5.82
C LEU A 116 -10.79 5.18 -6.68
N SER A 117 -11.18 5.65 -7.86
CA SER A 117 -11.68 4.78 -8.92
C SER A 117 -10.57 3.88 -9.47
N GLU A 118 -10.93 2.85 -10.24
CA GLU A 118 -9.94 1.98 -10.88
C GLU A 118 -8.94 2.75 -11.75
N ARG A 119 -9.43 3.78 -12.45
CA ARG A 119 -8.63 4.61 -13.35
C ARG A 119 -7.68 5.52 -12.58
N GLU A 120 -8.18 6.10 -11.49
CA GLU A 120 -7.39 6.96 -10.61
C GLU A 120 -6.30 6.15 -9.90
N ALA A 121 -6.63 4.96 -9.39
CA ALA A 121 -5.65 4.07 -8.77
C ALA A 121 -4.58 3.61 -9.78
N ASN A 122 -4.96 3.23 -10.99
CA ASN A 122 -4.01 2.90 -12.06
C ASN A 122 -3.05 4.06 -12.34
N LEU A 123 -3.59 5.27 -12.48
CA LEU A 123 -2.80 6.45 -12.75
C LEU A 123 -1.87 6.79 -11.59
N LEU A 124 -2.34 6.73 -10.33
CA LEU A 124 -1.53 7.01 -9.14
C LEU A 124 -0.31 6.09 -9.08
N PHE A 125 -0.52 4.77 -9.16
CA PHE A 125 0.58 3.82 -9.02
C PHE A 125 1.52 3.80 -10.23
N ALA A 126 1.05 4.24 -11.39
CA ALA A 126 1.90 4.51 -12.54
C ALA A 126 2.73 5.79 -12.36
N ILE A 127 2.17 6.85 -11.79
CA ILE A 127 2.91 8.06 -11.41
C ILE A 127 3.96 7.72 -10.35
N PHE A 128 3.63 6.91 -9.34
CA PHE A 128 4.58 6.44 -8.32
C PHE A 128 5.76 5.70 -8.94
N GLN A 129 5.50 4.83 -9.93
CA GLN A 129 6.55 4.14 -10.66
C GLN A 129 7.50 5.14 -11.36
N ARG A 130 6.99 6.26 -11.87
CA ARG A 130 7.79 7.28 -12.57
C ARG A 130 8.50 8.25 -11.66
N LEU A 131 7.95 8.53 -10.48
CA LEU A 131 8.57 9.38 -9.47
C LEU A 131 9.64 8.64 -8.65
N LYS A 132 9.63 7.31 -8.64
CA LYS A 132 10.63 6.49 -7.94
C LYS A 132 12.05 6.77 -8.43
N ASP A 133 12.96 6.88 -7.46
CA ASP A 133 14.37 7.27 -7.58
C ASP A 133 14.62 8.59 -8.36
N GLN A 134 13.60 9.46 -8.51
CA GLN A 134 13.73 10.76 -9.16
C GLN A 134 13.87 11.93 -8.16
N GLY A 135 13.86 11.66 -6.87
CA GLY A 135 13.91 12.70 -5.85
C GLY A 135 12.74 13.69 -5.99
N ASN A 136 13.05 14.98 -5.99
CA ASN A 136 12.07 16.06 -6.15
C ASN A 136 11.97 16.60 -7.58
N THR A 137 12.39 15.83 -8.60
CA THR A 137 12.26 16.25 -9.99
C THR A 137 10.79 16.53 -10.37
N LEU A 138 10.57 17.66 -11.05
CA LEU A 138 9.29 17.98 -11.69
C LEU A 138 9.17 17.20 -13.00
N ILE A 139 8.20 16.30 -13.09
CA ILE A 139 8.03 15.39 -14.23
C ILE A 139 6.83 15.82 -15.08
N ARG A 140 7.04 15.96 -16.38
CA ARG A 140 6.00 16.25 -17.38
C ARG A 140 5.49 14.99 -18.05
N PHE A 141 4.18 14.76 -17.98
CA PHE A 141 3.48 13.68 -18.68
C PHE A 141 2.69 14.24 -19.86
N GLU A 142 2.93 13.68 -21.05
CA GLU A 142 2.14 14.01 -22.24
C GLU A 142 0.79 13.24 -22.22
N PRO A 143 -0.24 13.68 -22.96
CA PRO A 143 -1.55 13.02 -22.97
C PRO A 143 -1.50 11.54 -23.33
N GLN A 144 -0.54 11.13 -24.17
CA GLN A 144 -0.35 9.72 -24.51
C GLN A 144 0.22 8.89 -23.36
N ASP A 145 1.07 9.48 -22.52
CA ASP A 145 1.56 8.83 -21.30
C ASP A 145 0.40 8.55 -20.35
N LEU A 146 -0.42 9.57 -20.09
CA LEU A 146 -1.58 9.47 -19.20
C LEU A 146 -2.58 8.41 -19.69
N LYS A 147 -2.87 8.40 -20.99
CA LYS A 147 -3.75 7.37 -21.60
C LYS A 147 -3.21 5.96 -21.42
N ARG A 148 -1.89 5.76 -21.60
CA ARG A 148 -1.23 4.47 -21.36
C ARG A 148 -1.28 4.05 -19.89
N MET A 149 -1.08 4.99 -18.97
CA MET A 149 -1.08 4.73 -17.52
C MET A 149 -2.44 4.34 -16.95
N ILE A 150 -3.54 4.88 -17.51
CA ILE A 150 -4.90 4.57 -17.07
C ILE A 150 -5.35 3.16 -17.53
N MET A 151 -4.74 2.61 -18.59
CA MET A 151 -5.04 1.26 -19.13
C MET A 151 -6.50 1.10 -19.62
N VAL A 152 -6.95 2.01 -20.49
CA VAL A 152 -8.28 1.96 -21.10
C VAL A 152 -8.30 1.18 -22.42
N LYS A 153 -9.30 0.32 -22.61
CA LYS A 153 -9.53 -0.44 -23.86
C LYS A 153 -10.10 0.42 -25.00
N SER A 154 -10.77 1.53 -24.67
CA SER A 154 -11.35 2.49 -25.60
C SER A 154 -10.71 3.86 -25.37
N ASN A 155 -10.47 4.63 -26.44
CA ASN A 155 -9.89 5.97 -26.32
C ASN A 155 -10.76 6.86 -25.42
N LEU A 156 -10.18 7.37 -24.32
CA LEU A 156 -10.81 8.39 -23.49
C LEU A 156 -10.88 9.71 -24.26
N THR A 157 -12.01 10.40 -24.16
CA THR A 157 -12.09 11.79 -24.61
C THR A 157 -11.25 12.70 -23.70
N ASN A 158 -10.84 13.88 -24.18
CA ASN A 158 -10.08 14.84 -23.36
C ASN A 158 -10.85 15.23 -22.09
N ARG A 159 -12.18 15.38 -22.17
CA ARG A 159 -13.03 15.67 -21.02
C ARG A 159 -13.01 14.55 -19.99
N GLN A 160 -13.10 13.30 -20.42
CA GLN A 160 -13.03 12.15 -19.51
C GLN A 160 -11.64 12.02 -18.87
N LEU A 161 -10.57 12.23 -19.64
CA LEU A 161 -9.21 12.23 -19.11
C LEU A 161 -9.04 13.34 -18.07
N LEU A 162 -9.47 14.56 -18.37
CA LEU A 162 -9.42 15.68 -17.44
C LEU A 162 -10.18 15.38 -16.13
N GLN A 163 -11.35 14.74 -16.21
CA GLN A 163 -12.11 14.36 -15.03
C GLN A 163 -11.33 13.35 -14.16
N VAL A 164 -10.67 12.36 -14.76
CA VAL A 164 -9.83 11.42 -14.03
C VAL A 164 -8.68 12.14 -13.31
N LEU A 165 -8.03 13.11 -13.96
CA LEU A 165 -6.94 13.89 -13.35
C LEU A 165 -7.43 14.73 -12.17
N LYS A 166 -8.57 15.41 -12.31
CA LYS A 166 -9.16 16.23 -11.24
C LYS A 166 -9.60 15.36 -10.06
N ASN A 167 -10.35 14.29 -10.33
CA ASN A 167 -10.78 13.36 -9.28
C ASN A 167 -9.59 12.73 -8.54
N LEU A 168 -8.52 12.39 -9.26
CA LEU A 168 -7.31 11.86 -8.65
C LEU A 168 -6.73 12.86 -7.64
N LEU A 169 -6.59 14.14 -8.03
CA LEU A 169 -6.10 15.18 -7.15
C LEU A 169 -7.02 15.35 -5.93
N ASP A 170 -8.33 15.50 -6.15
CA ASP A 170 -9.31 15.69 -5.08
C ASP A 170 -9.30 14.52 -4.07
N ASN A 171 -9.26 13.29 -4.57
CA ASN A 171 -9.24 12.09 -3.73
C ASN A 171 -7.93 11.90 -2.96
N ILE A 172 -6.79 12.31 -3.52
CA ILE A 172 -5.49 12.26 -2.82
C ILE A 172 -5.37 13.39 -1.81
N SER A 173 -5.81 14.60 -2.15
CA SER A 173 -5.82 15.74 -1.23
C SER A 173 -6.74 15.50 -0.03
N GLY A 174 -7.85 14.78 -0.24
CA GLY A 174 -8.75 14.36 0.84
C GLY A 174 -8.32 13.09 1.59
N ALA A 175 -7.21 12.46 1.20
CA ALA A 175 -6.69 11.29 1.91
C ALA A 175 -5.83 11.72 3.11
N ASN A 176 -5.98 11.04 4.24
CA ASN A 176 -5.35 11.38 5.51
C ASN A 176 -3.84 11.08 5.52
N PHE A 177 -3.02 11.90 4.86
CA PHE A 177 -1.55 11.80 4.90
C PHE A 177 -0.95 12.52 6.13
N TRP A 178 -1.29 12.07 7.33
CA TRP A 178 -0.68 12.59 8.55
C TRP A 178 0.75 12.05 8.73
N ILE A 179 1.70 12.95 8.92
CA ILE A 179 3.03 12.65 9.45
C ILE A 179 2.95 12.90 10.94
N ILE A 180 3.12 11.84 11.72
CA ILE A 180 3.16 11.88 13.19
C ILE A 180 4.63 11.86 13.59
N ARG A 181 5.05 12.85 14.39
CA ARG A 181 6.43 12.93 14.91
C ARG A 181 6.38 13.11 16.41
N GLU A 182 7.03 12.19 17.12
CA GLU A 182 7.28 12.35 18.54
C GLU A 182 8.61 13.07 18.74
N HIS A 183 8.65 14.07 19.61
CA HIS A 183 9.87 14.76 20.00
C HIS A 183 9.83 15.14 21.48
N VAL A 184 11.00 15.41 22.06
CA VAL A 184 11.11 15.81 23.47
C VAL A 184 11.48 17.29 23.53
N GLU A 185 10.65 18.08 24.18
CA GLU A 185 10.92 19.49 24.46
C GLU A 185 10.82 19.71 25.98
N ASN A 186 11.84 20.30 26.59
CA ASN A 186 11.89 20.57 28.03
C ASN A 186 11.65 19.35 28.95
N GLY A 187 11.99 18.14 28.48
CA GLY A 187 11.80 16.90 29.24
C GLY A 187 10.41 16.28 29.15
N GLU A 188 9.51 16.88 28.38
CA GLU A 188 8.17 16.36 28.07
C GLU A 188 8.13 15.84 26.62
N VAL A 189 7.31 14.82 26.38
CA VAL A 189 7.12 14.21 25.06
C VAL A 189 5.94 14.89 24.36
N TYR A 190 6.17 15.39 23.16
CA TYR A 190 5.19 16.03 22.29
C TYR A 190 4.96 15.19 21.04
N GLU A 191 3.72 15.17 20.55
CA GLU A 191 3.33 14.51 19.30
C GLU A 191 2.81 15.56 18.31
N ASP A 192 3.57 15.77 17.23
CA ASP A 192 3.18 16.66 16.15
C ASP A 192 2.42 15.91 15.06
N HIS A 193 1.23 16.42 14.73
CA HIS A 193 0.44 15.94 13.60
C HIS A 193 0.54 16.96 12.46
N THR A 194 1.33 16.63 11.44
CA THR A 194 1.49 17.50 10.28
C THR A 194 0.92 16.85 9.03
N SER A 195 0.12 17.60 8.26
CA SER A 195 -0.41 17.15 6.98
C SER A 195 0.10 18.06 5.86
N TYR A 196 0.64 17.46 4.80
CA TYR A 196 1.05 18.14 3.59
C TYR A 196 0.37 17.50 2.38
N MET A 197 0.28 18.23 1.27
CA MET A 197 -0.14 17.63 0.00
C MET A 197 0.93 16.65 -0.49
N LEU A 198 0.51 15.47 -0.93
CA LEU A 198 1.40 14.45 -1.49
C LEU A 198 2.24 14.99 -2.65
N PHE A 199 1.59 15.72 -3.55
CA PHE A 199 2.22 16.40 -4.67
C PHE A 199 2.40 17.88 -4.32
N LYS A 200 3.65 18.36 -4.40
CA LYS A 200 3.99 19.78 -4.28
C LYS A 200 3.51 20.58 -5.49
N GLN A 201 3.53 19.95 -6.67
CA GLN A 201 2.95 20.47 -7.90
C GLN A 201 2.15 19.37 -8.59
N PHE A 202 0.93 19.70 -9.02
CA PHE A 202 0.06 18.86 -9.85
C PHE A 202 -0.67 19.79 -10.83
N GLU A 203 0.00 20.16 -11.91
CA GLU A 203 -0.45 21.17 -12.85
C GLU A 203 -0.98 20.54 -14.13
N ILE A 204 -2.23 20.82 -14.46
CA ILE A 204 -2.84 20.37 -15.72
C ILE A 204 -2.90 21.57 -16.67
N ARG A 205 -2.15 21.51 -17.77
CA ARG A 205 -2.22 22.51 -18.84
C ARG A 205 -3.29 22.13 -19.85
N ILE A 206 -4.20 23.06 -20.10
CA ILE A 206 -5.28 22.91 -21.07
C ILE A 206 -5.17 24.01 -22.11
N HIS A 207 -5.14 23.63 -23.39
CA HIS A 207 -5.31 24.57 -24.49
C HIS A 207 -6.79 25.02 -24.53
N LYS A 208 -7.08 26.25 -24.07
CA LYS A 208 -8.45 26.75 -23.92
C LYS A 208 -9.31 26.65 -25.21
N PRO A 209 -8.81 27.00 -26.41
CA PRO A 209 -9.64 26.94 -27.62
C PRO A 209 -10.10 25.52 -27.98
N THR A 210 -9.20 24.52 -27.90
CA THR A 210 -9.50 23.14 -28.30
C THR A 210 -9.96 22.27 -27.13
N GLN A 211 -9.86 22.76 -25.89
CA GLN A 211 -10.08 22.01 -24.65
C GLN A 211 -9.26 20.71 -24.59
N THR A 212 -8.07 20.71 -25.22
CA THR A 212 -7.13 19.58 -25.19
C THR A 212 -6.18 19.74 -24.01
N ILE A 213 -5.86 18.63 -23.34
CA ILE A 213 -4.78 18.60 -22.36
C ILE A 213 -3.46 18.67 -23.14
N GLU A 214 -2.60 19.61 -22.79
CA GLU A 214 -1.25 19.71 -23.36
C GLU A 214 -0.27 18.85 -22.57
N TYR A 215 -0.33 18.93 -21.24
CA TYR A 215 0.49 18.13 -20.33
C TYR A 215 -0.07 18.11 -18.91
N LEU A 216 0.45 17.17 -18.11
CA LEU A 216 0.37 17.15 -16.65
C LEU A 216 1.78 17.24 -16.09
N ASP A 217 2.08 18.24 -15.27
CA ASP A 217 3.34 18.32 -14.52
C ASP A 217 3.10 17.87 -13.07
N VAL A 218 3.92 16.94 -12.57
CA VAL A 218 3.82 16.40 -11.20
C VAL A 218 5.17 16.47 -10.50
N GLN A 219 5.16 16.94 -9.26
CA GLN A 219 6.32 16.93 -8.37
C GLN A 219 5.92 16.37 -7.01
N LEU A 220 6.68 15.38 -6.53
CA LEU A 220 6.49 14.83 -5.20
C LEU A 220 6.92 15.85 -4.14
N ASN A 221 6.13 16.01 -3.08
CA ASN A 221 6.49 16.87 -1.97
C ASN A 221 7.71 16.33 -1.21
N ASP A 222 8.61 17.25 -0.81
CA ASP A 222 9.83 16.95 -0.09
C ASP A 222 9.55 16.13 1.20
N SER A 223 8.42 16.38 1.88
CA SER A 223 7.96 15.65 3.06
C SER A 223 7.61 14.17 2.81
N TYR A 224 7.35 13.78 1.56
CA TYR A 224 6.96 12.41 1.18
C TYR A 224 7.99 11.72 0.28
N GLN A 225 9.19 12.28 0.12
CA GLN A 225 10.29 11.68 -0.66
C GLN A 225 10.62 10.25 -0.22
N TYR A 226 10.56 9.99 1.09
CA TYR A 226 10.79 8.66 1.67
C TYR A 226 9.81 7.60 1.17
N LEU A 227 8.63 7.98 0.67
CA LEU A 227 7.66 7.03 0.13
C LEU A 227 8.14 6.38 -1.17
N LEU A 228 9.00 7.03 -1.95
CA LEU A 228 9.35 6.59 -3.30
C LEU A 228 10.87 6.55 -3.61
N ASN A 229 11.69 7.41 -3.00
CA ASN A 229 13.07 7.62 -3.44
C ASN A 229 14.14 7.05 -2.50
N ASN A 230 13.82 6.88 -1.21
CA ASN A 230 14.75 6.40 -0.19
C ASN A 230 14.27 5.09 0.42
N LEU A 231 13.87 4.15 -0.43
CA LEU A 231 13.39 2.84 -0.01
C LEU A 231 14.59 2.00 0.46
N GLY A 232 14.95 2.15 1.74
CA GLY A 232 16.10 1.48 2.33
C GLY A 232 16.07 -0.05 2.25
N MET A 233 17.18 -0.70 2.62
CA MET A 233 17.35 -2.17 2.55
C MET A 233 16.54 -2.96 3.61
N GLY A 234 15.84 -2.29 4.52
CA GLY A 234 15.14 -2.88 5.67
C GLY A 234 13.78 -3.55 5.39
N GLY A 235 13.40 -3.77 4.13
CA GLY A 235 12.20 -4.57 3.78
C GLY A 235 10.84 -3.89 4.01
N GLN A 236 10.79 -2.60 4.36
CA GLN A 236 9.53 -1.87 4.59
C GLN A 236 8.92 -1.28 3.31
N TYR A 237 8.86 -2.06 2.25
CA TYR A 237 8.28 -1.61 0.97
C TYR A 237 7.32 -2.64 0.39
N THR A 238 6.36 -2.13 -0.36
CA THR A 238 5.44 -2.93 -1.17
C THR A 238 5.89 -2.82 -2.61
N SER A 239 5.98 -3.96 -3.30
CA SER A 239 6.36 -4.02 -4.72
C SER A 239 5.56 -5.06 -5.47
N PHE A 240 4.98 -4.65 -6.60
CA PHE A 240 4.18 -5.51 -7.48
C PHE A 240 4.26 -5.06 -8.94
N LYS A 241 3.98 -5.98 -9.87
CA LYS A 241 3.93 -5.70 -11.31
C LYS A 241 2.80 -4.71 -11.59
N LEU A 242 3.11 -3.56 -12.17
CA LEU A 242 2.12 -2.51 -12.40
C LEU A 242 1.03 -2.98 -13.40
N LEU A 243 1.43 -3.69 -14.45
CA LEU A 243 0.51 -4.21 -15.46
C LEU A 243 -0.49 -5.22 -14.88
N GLU A 244 -0.07 -6.02 -13.89
CA GLU A 244 -0.92 -6.95 -13.17
C GLU A 244 -1.98 -6.21 -12.35
N PHE A 245 -1.54 -5.22 -11.56
CA PHE A 245 -2.44 -4.34 -10.80
C PHE A 245 -3.44 -3.62 -11.70
N GLN A 246 -2.99 -3.11 -12.85
CA GLN A 246 -3.83 -2.39 -13.79
C GLN A 246 -4.97 -3.25 -14.36
N ARG A 247 -4.75 -4.58 -14.48
CA ARG A 247 -5.75 -5.54 -14.98
C ARG A 247 -6.81 -5.92 -13.95
N VAL A 248 -6.54 -5.78 -12.65
CA VAL A 248 -7.52 -6.01 -11.57
C VAL A 248 -8.70 -5.06 -11.74
N ARG A 249 -9.93 -5.58 -11.81
CA ARG A 249 -11.16 -4.78 -11.85
C ARG A 249 -11.82 -4.66 -10.47
N GLY A 250 -12.53 -3.57 -10.25
CA GLY A 250 -13.17 -3.20 -9.00
C GLY A 250 -12.25 -2.39 -8.09
N LYS A 251 -12.76 -1.27 -7.55
CA LYS A 251 -11.99 -0.40 -6.63
C LYS A 251 -11.51 -1.16 -5.38
N TYR A 252 -12.40 -1.95 -4.78
CA TYR A 252 -12.09 -2.72 -3.57
C TYR A 252 -11.05 -3.82 -3.85
N ALA A 253 -11.18 -4.52 -4.97
CA ALA A 253 -10.22 -5.54 -5.38
C ALA A 253 -8.82 -4.95 -5.56
N LYS A 254 -8.71 -3.78 -6.21
CA LYS A 254 -7.43 -3.08 -6.34
C LYS A 254 -6.83 -2.69 -5.00
N MET A 255 -7.63 -2.12 -4.10
CA MET A 255 -7.14 -1.75 -2.77
C MET A 255 -6.71 -2.97 -1.96
N LEU A 256 -7.47 -4.06 -2.00
CA LEU A 256 -7.11 -5.33 -1.37
C LEU A 256 -5.84 -5.94 -1.97
N TYR A 257 -5.74 -6.01 -3.30
CA TYR A 257 -4.54 -6.47 -4.00
C TYR A 257 -3.30 -5.74 -3.45
N ARG A 258 -3.39 -4.42 -3.37
CA ARG A 258 -2.31 -3.55 -2.88
C ARG A 258 -1.89 -3.92 -1.45
N LEU A 259 -2.87 -4.02 -0.54
CA LEU A 259 -2.62 -4.37 0.86
C LEU A 259 -2.04 -5.78 0.98
N LEU A 260 -2.58 -6.76 0.25
CA LEU A 260 -2.10 -8.14 0.25
C LEU A 260 -0.67 -8.27 -0.27
N LYS A 261 -0.28 -7.47 -1.29
CA LYS A 261 1.10 -7.48 -1.82
C LYS A 261 2.16 -7.03 -0.81
N GLN A 262 1.79 -6.26 0.21
CA GLN A 262 2.68 -5.93 1.32
C GLN A 262 3.07 -7.18 2.11
N TYR A 263 2.14 -8.12 2.28
CA TYR A 263 2.28 -9.33 3.08
C TYR A 263 2.63 -10.56 2.23
N LYS A 264 3.15 -10.38 1.01
CA LYS A 264 3.48 -11.49 0.09
C LYS A 264 4.50 -12.48 0.67
N SER A 265 5.32 -12.06 1.65
CA SER A 265 6.31 -12.91 2.31
C SER A 265 5.74 -13.72 3.48
N THR A 266 4.74 -13.17 4.19
CA THR A 266 4.10 -13.83 5.35
C THR A 266 2.81 -14.56 4.98
N GLY A 267 2.18 -14.19 3.87
CA GLY A 267 0.92 -14.75 3.37
C GLY A 267 -0.34 -14.28 4.11
N ILE A 268 -0.20 -13.50 5.19
CA ILE A 268 -1.32 -13.12 6.06
C ILE A 268 -1.33 -11.60 6.29
N LEU A 269 -2.46 -10.98 5.98
CA LEU A 269 -2.82 -9.62 6.39
C LEU A 269 -3.84 -9.73 7.53
N SER A 270 -3.49 -9.22 8.71
CA SER A 270 -4.41 -9.06 9.85
C SER A 270 -4.53 -7.58 10.18
N VAL A 271 -5.75 -7.07 10.28
CA VAL A 271 -6.05 -5.64 10.48
C VAL A 271 -7.34 -5.49 11.27
N GLU A 272 -7.38 -4.49 12.15
CA GLU A 272 -8.58 -4.15 12.91
C GLU A 272 -9.74 -3.81 11.98
N TRP A 273 -10.96 -4.21 12.37
CA TRP A 273 -12.12 -4.08 11.50
C TRP A 273 -12.42 -2.62 11.11
N SER A 274 -12.29 -1.69 12.06
CA SER A 274 -12.46 -0.26 11.80
C SER A 274 -11.46 0.26 10.78
N GLN A 275 -10.18 -0.12 10.94
CA GLN A 275 -9.10 0.24 10.02
C GLN A 275 -9.31 -0.37 8.64
N PHE A 276 -9.79 -1.62 8.55
CA PHE A 276 -10.13 -2.26 7.29
C PHE A 276 -11.20 -1.47 6.52
N ARG A 277 -12.27 -1.05 7.21
CA ARG A 277 -13.33 -0.22 6.61
C ARG A 277 -12.81 1.15 6.17
N GLU A 278 -11.93 1.77 6.97
CA GLU A 278 -11.34 3.05 6.63
C GLU A 278 -10.43 2.94 5.40
N LEU A 279 -9.48 2.00 5.38
CA LEU A 279 -8.53 1.83 4.28
C LEU A 279 -9.19 1.57 2.93
N LEU A 280 -10.33 0.87 2.95
CA LEU A 280 -11.13 0.56 1.77
C LEU A 280 -12.20 1.61 1.46
N ASP A 281 -12.43 2.59 2.32
CA ASP A 281 -13.54 3.55 2.22
C ASP A 281 -14.90 2.81 2.05
N ILE A 282 -15.18 1.90 2.99
CA ILE A 282 -16.45 1.17 3.05
C ILE A 282 -17.51 2.08 3.69
N PRO A 283 -18.67 2.30 3.04
CA PRO A 283 -19.74 3.14 3.60
C PRO A 283 -20.15 2.69 5.00
N LYS A 284 -20.37 3.64 5.92
CA LYS A 284 -20.65 3.33 7.34
C LYS A 284 -21.95 2.55 7.54
N ASP A 285 -22.91 2.74 6.65
CA ASP A 285 -24.23 2.11 6.62
C ASP A 285 -24.22 0.66 6.11
N TYR A 286 -23.11 0.20 5.52
CA TYR A 286 -23.00 -1.20 5.10
C TYR A 286 -23.01 -2.12 6.30
N LYS A 287 -24.01 -3.02 6.33
CA LYS A 287 -24.05 -4.20 7.21
C LYS A 287 -23.05 -5.24 6.72
N MET A 288 -22.73 -6.22 7.56
CA MET A 288 -21.79 -7.31 7.22
C MET A 288 -22.18 -8.02 5.92
N GLU A 289 -23.46 -8.36 5.74
CA GLU A 289 -23.97 -8.96 4.50
C GLU A 289 -23.68 -8.11 3.25
N ASN A 290 -23.76 -6.79 3.36
CA ASN A 290 -23.48 -5.89 2.24
C ASN A 290 -21.98 -5.87 1.93
N ILE A 291 -21.14 -5.97 2.95
CA ILE A 291 -19.68 -6.03 2.80
C ILE A 291 -19.29 -7.34 2.11
N ASP A 292 -19.85 -8.46 2.55
CA ASP A 292 -19.62 -9.75 1.89
C ASP A 292 -20.04 -9.72 0.42
N GLN A 293 -21.26 -9.23 0.15
CA GLN A 293 -21.83 -9.24 -1.20
C GLN A 293 -21.19 -8.22 -2.15
N LYS A 294 -20.82 -7.02 -1.67
CA LYS A 294 -20.39 -5.90 -2.51
C LYS A 294 -18.90 -5.59 -2.44
N VAL A 295 -18.20 -6.03 -1.40
CA VAL A 295 -16.77 -5.76 -1.18
C VAL A 295 -15.98 -7.05 -1.30
N LEU A 296 -16.17 -8.02 -0.41
CA LEU A 296 -15.29 -9.18 -0.28
C LEU A 296 -15.49 -10.18 -1.44
N THR A 297 -16.70 -10.70 -1.64
CA THR A 297 -17.00 -11.70 -2.68
C THR A 297 -16.58 -11.25 -4.09
N PRO A 298 -16.93 -10.05 -4.57
CA PRO A 298 -16.50 -9.60 -5.89
C PRO A 298 -15.00 -9.36 -5.96
N SER A 299 -14.37 -8.89 -4.89
CA SER A 299 -12.92 -8.67 -4.85
C SER A 299 -12.15 -9.98 -4.91
N LEU A 300 -12.50 -10.96 -4.07
CA LEU A 300 -11.84 -12.27 -4.04
C LEU A 300 -11.95 -12.97 -5.40
N ARG A 301 -13.15 -12.96 -6.01
CA ARG A 301 -13.36 -13.50 -7.35
C ARG A 301 -12.48 -12.84 -8.42
N GLU A 302 -12.21 -11.54 -8.31
CA GLU A 302 -11.29 -10.87 -9.23
C GLU A 302 -9.84 -11.26 -8.95
N LEU A 303 -9.42 -11.25 -7.68
CA LEU A 303 -8.04 -11.56 -7.29
C LEU A 303 -7.66 -13.01 -7.62
N HIS A 304 -8.60 -13.95 -7.51
CA HIS A 304 -8.42 -15.36 -7.88
C HIS A 304 -8.06 -15.56 -9.36
N LYS A 305 -8.37 -14.59 -10.24
CA LYS A 305 -7.98 -14.64 -11.66
C LYS A 305 -6.48 -14.41 -11.89
N ILE A 306 -5.81 -13.83 -10.91
CA ILE A 306 -4.42 -13.38 -11.00
C ILE A 306 -3.53 -14.28 -10.14
N TYR A 307 -4.02 -14.68 -8.97
CA TYR A 307 -3.38 -15.61 -8.06
C TYR A 307 -4.32 -16.77 -7.75
N PRO A 308 -3.95 -18.02 -8.08
CA PRO A 308 -4.56 -19.16 -7.43
C PRO A 308 -4.06 -19.18 -5.99
N PHE A 309 -4.95 -18.94 -5.03
CA PHE A 309 -4.71 -19.20 -3.62
C PHE A 309 -5.00 -20.66 -3.33
#